data_AF-A0A061HHH7-F1
#
_entry.id   AF-A0A061HHH7-F1
#
_cell.length_a   1.000
_cell.length_b   1.000
_cell.length_c   1.000
_cell.angle_alpha   90.00
_cell.angle_beta   90.00
_cell.angle_gamma   90.00
#
_symmetry.space_group_name_H-M   'P 1'
#
loop_
_entity.id
_entity.type
_entity.pdbx_description
1 polymer ?
#
loop_
_entity_poly.entity_id
_entity_poly.type
_entity_poly.pdbx_seq_one_letter_code
_entity_poly.pdbx_strand_id
1 'polypeptide(L)'
;MFCRLGIASEVLEIRNGMPSELAFKQLFSMAQKYFSSCIVDVDSKIYKTSLPPIYLQHQGHSMTIIGYEERMDGSNNLLVFDPTFSYSQDMIMSIGSTIDNSHLLHSLKFYRRGANYLGKYNEFEIFKLANAVLS
;
A
#
# COMPACT_ATOMS: atom_id res chain seq x y z
N MET A 1 14.97 14.97 -1.14
CA MET A 1 14.58 15.57 0.16
C MET A 1 15.11 14.75 1.33
N PHE A 2 14.67 13.49 1.51
CA PHE A 2 15.07 12.63 2.65
C PHE A 2 16.58 12.46 2.83
N CYS A 3 17.34 12.24 1.74
CA CYS A 3 18.81 12.15 1.84
C CYS A 3 19.46 13.44 2.39
N ARG A 4 18.86 14.61 2.17
CA ARG A 4 19.34 15.90 2.72
C ARG A 4 19.04 16.05 4.21
N LEU A 5 18.09 15.27 4.73
CA LEU A 5 17.72 15.20 6.14
C LEU A 5 18.49 14.08 6.87
N GLY A 6 19.42 13.37 6.21
CA GLY A 6 20.13 12.24 6.80
C GLY A 6 19.26 10.99 7.00
N ILE A 7 18.07 10.94 6.40
CA ILE A 7 17.16 9.80 6.50
C ILE A 7 17.52 8.81 5.39
N ALA A 8 17.86 7.59 5.78
CA ALA A 8 18.15 6.51 4.84
C ALA A 8 16.87 6.10 4.09
N SER A 9 16.96 6.06 2.76
CA SER A 9 15.83 5.78 1.88
C SER A 9 16.29 5.15 0.59
N GLU A 10 15.39 4.42 -0.05
CA GLU A 10 15.63 3.77 -1.34
C GLU A 10 14.52 4.12 -2.33
N VAL A 11 14.89 4.19 -3.60
CA VAL A 11 13.98 4.33 -4.74
C VAL A 11 14.07 3.05 -5.56
N LEU A 12 12.92 2.47 -5.90
CA LEU A 12 12.81 1.31 -6.76
C LEU A 12 11.93 1.64 -7.94
N GLU A 13 12.41 1.32 -9.14
CA GLU A 13 11.64 1.39 -10.36
C GLU A 13 11.12 -0.01 -10.70
N ILE A 14 9.82 -0.10 -10.98
CA ILE A 14 9.15 -1.32 -11.40
C ILE A 14 8.57 -1.08 -12.78
N ARG A 15 8.94 -1.90 -13.76
CA ARG A 15 8.43 -1.83 -15.13
C ARG A 15 8.00 -3.22 -15.61
N ASN A 16 7.14 -3.25 -16.62
CA ASN A 16 6.84 -4.50 -17.31
C ASN A 16 8.13 -5.13 -17.85
N GLY A 17 8.38 -6.38 -17.48
CA GLY A 17 9.54 -7.16 -17.93
C GLY A 17 9.22 -8.13 -19.06
N MET A 18 10.24 -8.54 -19.82
CA MET A 18 10.14 -9.64 -20.78
C MET A 18 10.72 -10.96 -20.21
N PRO A 19 10.02 -12.11 -20.31
CA PRO A 19 8.65 -12.27 -20.80
C PRO A 19 7.57 -12.18 -19.70
N SER A 20 6.58 -11.31 -19.91
CA SER A 20 5.25 -11.22 -19.24
C SER A 20 5.17 -10.84 -17.75
N GLU A 21 6.23 -10.29 -17.15
CA GLU A 21 6.13 -9.85 -15.76
C GLU A 21 5.43 -8.49 -15.67
N LEU A 22 4.12 -8.52 -15.39
CA LEU A 22 3.30 -7.31 -15.24
C LEU A 22 3.76 -6.51 -14.03
N ALA A 23 4.03 -5.22 -14.22
CA ALA A 23 4.53 -4.31 -13.19
C ALA A 23 3.66 -4.31 -11.93
N PHE A 24 2.34 -4.38 -12.06
CA PHE A 24 1.46 -4.40 -10.89
C PHE A 24 1.60 -5.68 -10.05
N LYS A 25 1.99 -6.82 -10.65
CA LYS A 25 2.26 -8.07 -9.90
C LYS A 25 3.56 -7.95 -9.11
N GLN A 26 4.58 -7.36 -9.71
CA GLN A 26 5.83 -7.03 -9.01
C GLN A 26 5.58 -6.08 -7.85
N LEU A 27 4.75 -5.05 -8.07
CA LEU A 27 4.34 -4.10 -7.03
C LEU A 27 3.63 -4.80 -5.86
N PHE A 28 2.70 -5.73 -6.14
CA PHE A 28 2.06 -6.53 -5.09
C PHE A 28 3.08 -7.38 -4.31
N SER A 29 3.96 -8.09 -5.02
CA SER A 29 4.99 -8.92 -4.37
C SER A 29 5.94 -8.10 -3.49
N MET A 30 6.35 -6.92 -3.97
CA MET A 30 7.18 -5.98 -3.22
C MET A 30 6.48 -5.50 -1.95
N ALA A 31 5.22 -5.06 -2.05
CA ALA A 31 4.45 -4.57 -0.91
C ALA A 31 4.20 -5.68 0.12
N GLN A 32 3.82 -6.88 -0.33
CA GLN A 32 3.64 -8.04 0.53
C GLN A 32 4.93 -8.37 1.28
N LYS A 33 6.07 -8.48 0.57
CA LYS A 33 7.38 -8.76 1.18
C LYS A 33 7.78 -7.68 2.17
N TYR A 34 7.51 -6.41 1.85
CA TYR A 34 7.82 -5.28 2.72
C TYR A 34 7.06 -5.39 4.04
N PHE A 35 5.72 -5.37 4.01
CA PHE A 35 4.91 -5.35 5.24
C PHE A 35 4.99 -6.64 6.06
N SER A 36 5.30 -7.78 5.44
CA SER A 36 5.56 -9.04 6.15
C SER A 36 6.94 -9.11 6.82
N SER A 37 7.86 -8.18 6.54
CA SER A 37 9.24 -8.26 7.06
C SER A 37 9.41 -7.84 8.52
N CYS A 38 8.44 -7.14 9.10
CA CYS A 38 8.51 -6.68 10.50
C CYS A 38 7.10 -6.67 11.12
N ILE A 39 6.64 -7.85 11.53
CA ILE A 39 5.36 -8.03 12.20
C ILE A 39 5.56 -7.85 13.70
N VAL A 40 4.83 -6.92 14.30
CA VAL A 40 4.91 -6.55 15.71
C VAL A 40 3.79 -7.20 16.53
N ASP A 41 2.64 -7.40 15.91
CA ASP A 41 1.44 -7.96 16.53
C ASP A 41 0.76 -8.91 15.54
N VAL A 42 0.44 -10.11 16.01
CA VAL A 42 -0.29 -11.13 15.26
C VAL A 42 -1.64 -11.30 15.95
N ASP A 43 -2.62 -10.51 15.51
CA ASP A 43 -4.01 -10.93 15.65
C ASP A 43 -4.30 -11.87 14.49
N SER A 44 -5.05 -12.96 14.73
CA SER A 44 -5.18 -14.15 13.87
C SER A 44 -5.36 -13.92 12.36
N LYS A 45 -5.80 -12.73 11.95
CA LYS A 45 -5.92 -12.29 10.54
C LYS A 45 -5.24 -10.96 10.21
N ILE A 46 -4.88 -10.14 11.19
CA ILE A 46 -4.38 -8.77 10.97
C ILE A 46 -2.96 -8.66 11.55
N TYR A 47 -2.00 -8.47 10.67
CA TYR A 47 -0.61 -8.26 11.02
C TYR A 47 -0.31 -6.77 11.10
N LYS A 48 -0.02 -6.26 12.31
CA LYS A 48 0.45 -4.88 12.45
C LYS A 48 1.96 -4.85 12.37
N THR A 49 2.47 -3.80 11.78
CA THR A 49 3.89 -3.60 11.53
C THR A 49 4.29 -2.18 11.94
N SER A 50 5.53 -2.01 12.39
CA SER A 50 6.15 -0.71 12.67
C SER A 50 6.80 -0.09 11.42
N LEU A 51 6.66 -0.71 10.25
CA LEU A 51 7.23 -0.22 9.01
C LEU A 51 6.53 1.07 8.55
N PRO A 52 7.30 2.05 8.03
CA PRO A 52 6.73 3.26 7.49
C PRO A 52 5.92 3.00 6.22
N PRO A 53 4.97 3.90 5.87
CA PRO A 53 4.29 3.85 4.58
C PRO A 53 5.26 4.00 3.41
N ILE A 54 4.84 3.50 2.24
CA ILE A 54 5.60 3.56 0.99
C ILE A 54 4.98 4.62 0.07
N TYR A 55 5.79 5.51 -0.48
CA TYR A 55 5.34 6.41 -1.53
C TYR A 55 5.31 5.68 -2.88
N LEU A 56 4.18 5.79 -3.58
CA LEU A 56 3.93 5.16 -4.88
C LEU A 56 3.64 6.25 -5.91
N GLN A 57 4.42 6.24 -6.98
CA GLN A 57 4.22 7.07 -8.16
C GLN A 57 3.89 6.19 -9.36
N HIS A 58 2.92 6.63 -10.15
CA HIS A 58 2.75 6.19 -11.53
C HIS A 58 2.47 7.40 -12.42
N GLN A 59 2.27 7.18 -13.71
CA GLN A 59 1.96 8.26 -14.64
C GLN A 59 0.72 9.05 -14.17
N GLY A 60 0.91 10.36 -13.97
CA GLY A 60 -0.16 11.31 -13.68
C GLY A 60 -0.67 11.34 -12.23
N HIS A 61 -0.14 10.51 -11.31
CA HIS A 61 -0.64 10.49 -9.94
C HIS A 61 0.33 9.87 -8.93
N SER A 62 0.20 10.26 -7.67
CA SER A 62 0.91 9.64 -6.55
C SER A 62 -0.01 9.31 -5.40
N MET A 63 0.38 8.32 -4.62
CA MET A 63 -0.34 7.84 -3.45
C MET A 63 0.63 7.27 -2.42
N THR A 64 0.12 7.02 -1.22
CA THR A 64 0.90 6.41 -0.13
C THR A 64 0.34 5.04 0.19
N ILE A 65 1.11 3.98 -0.01
CA ILE A 65 0.74 2.62 0.39
C ILE A 65 0.97 2.47 1.89
N ILE A 66 -0.06 2.04 2.61
CA ILE A 66 -0.06 1.84 4.06
C ILE A 66 -0.22 0.37 4.45
N GLY A 67 -0.44 -0.53 3.50
CA GLY A 67 -0.57 -1.95 3.76
C GLY A 67 -0.88 -2.80 2.55
N TYR A 68 -1.04 -4.09 2.79
CA TYR A 68 -1.34 -5.13 1.80
C TYR A 68 -2.49 -6.00 2.32
N GLU A 69 -3.45 -6.31 1.46
CA GLU A 69 -4.59 -7.17 1.78
C GLU A 69 -4.67 -8.32 0.75
N GLU A 70 -4.69 -9.55 1.25
CA GLU A 70 -5.07 -10.75 0.50
C GLU A 70 -6.51 -11.13 0.88
N ARG A 71 -7.39 -11.22 -0.11
CA ARG A 71 -8.80 -11.58 0.09
C ARG A 71 -8.98 -13.10 0.00
N MET A 72 -10.09 -13.58 0.55
CA MET A 72 -10.41 -15.03 0.53
C MET A 72 -10.60 -15.60 -0.87
N ASP A 73 -10.89 -14.75 -1.87
CA ASP A 73 -10.97 -15.15 -3.28
C ASP A 73 -9.61 -15.17 -3.99
N GLY A 74 -8.51 -14.92 -3.26
CA GLY A 74 -7.15 -14.84 -3.77
C GLY A 74 -6.81 -13.51 -4.46
N SER A 75 -7.74 -12.57 -4.53
CA SER A 75 -7.45 -11.24 -5.06
C SER A 75 -6.69 -10.38 -4.04
N ASN A 76 -5.81 -9.52 -4.53
CA ASN A 76 -4.94 -8.67 -3.71
C ASN A 76 -5.30 -7.19 -3.88
N ASN A 77 -5.18 -6.44 -2.80
CA ASN A 77 -5.26 -4.99 -2.79
C ASN A 77 -4.05 -4.38 -2.09
N LEU A 78 -3.58 -3.26 -2.62
CA LEU A 78 -2.82 -2.30 -1.83
C LEU A 78 -3.81 -1.47 -1.02
N LEU A 79 -3.50 -1.26 0.26
CA LEU A 79 -4.17 -0.25 1.07
C LEU A 79 -3.43 1.07 0.89
N VAL A 80 -4.13 2.14 0.49
CA VAL A 80 -3.53 3.41 0.11
C VAL A 80 -4.25 4.60 0.72
N PHE A 81 -3.49 5.66 0.99
CA PHE A 81 -3.99 7.02 1.06
C PHE A 81 -3.73 7.71 -0.27
N ASP A 82 -4.81 8.17 -0.89
CA ASP A 82 -4.80 8.84 -2.18
C ASP A 82 -5.23 10.30 -1.97
N PRO A 83 -4.37 11.30 -2.28
CA PRO A 83 -4.63 12.70 -1.98
C PRO A 83 -5.80 13.29 -2.79
N THR A 84 -6.31 12.58 -3.82
CA THR A 84 -7.50 13.02 -4.58
C THR A 84 -8.81 12.76 -3.83
N PHE A 85 -8.80 11.93 -2.80
CA PHE A 85 -9.98 11.63 -2.00
C PHE A 85 -9.97 12.44 -0.71
N SER A 86 -11.03 13.22 -0.50
CA SER A 86 -11.32 13.81 0.79
C SER A 86 -11.82 12.73 1.75
N TYR A 87 -11.44 12.83 3.02
CA TYR A 87 -11.89 11.91 4.05
C TYR A 87 -13.42 11.88 4.13
N SER A 88 -14.01 10.68 4.22
CA SER A 88 -15.42 10.56 4.58
C SER A 88 -15.57 10.88 6.06
N GLN A 89 -16.40 11.88 6.39
CA GLN A 89 -16.66 12.24 7.78
C GLN A 89 -17.17 11.03 8.57
N ASP A 90 -18.02 10.21 7.95
CA ASP A 90 -18.55 9.00 8.56
C ASP A 90 -17.43 7.98 8.88
N MET A 91 -16.41 7.89 8.01
CA MET A 91 -15.24 7.05 8.29
C MET A 91 -14.46 7.55 9.50
N ILE A 92 -14.21 8.86 9.59
CA ILE A 92 -13.51 9.46 10.73
C ILE A 92 -14.28 9.18 12.02
N MET A 93 -15.60 9.37 12.01
CA MET A 93 -16.45 9.11 13.18
C MET A 93 -16.48 7.63 13.56
N SER A 94 -16.23 6.71 12.62
CA SER A 94 -16.24 5.26 12.87
C SER A 94 -14.95 4.70 13.49
N ILE A 95 -13.88 5.50 13.62
CA ILE A 95 -12.60 5.03 14.16
C ILE A 95 -12.80 4.50 15.59
N GLY A 96 -12.30 3.27 15.85
CA GLY A 96 -12.42 2.61 17.15
C GLY A 96 -13.77 1.92 17.40
N SER A 97 -14.70 1.97 16.43
CA SER A 97 -16.00 1.29 16.50
C SER A 97 -16.02 0.06 15.61
N THR A 98 -16.88 -0.91 15.95
CA THR A 98 -17.20 -2.02 15.04
C THR A 98 -18.02 -1.48 13.87
N ILE A 99 -17.59 -1.78 12.64
CA ILE A 99 -18.29 -1.35 11.42
C ILE A 99 -19.16 -2.50 10.91
N ASP A 100 -20.47 -2.36 11.03
CA ASP A 100 -21.49 -3.27 10.47
C ASP A 100 -22.29 -2.65 9.31
N ASN A 101 -22.11 -1.35 9.06
CA ASN A 101 -22.82 -0.59 8.03
C ASN A 101 -22.23 -0.83 6.63
N SER A 102 -23.05 -1.35 5.72
CA SER A 102 -22.69 -1.62 4.33
C SER A 102 -22.18 -0.40 3.55
N HIS A 103 -22.65 0.80 3.87
CA HIS A 103 -22.21 2.06 3.26
C HIS A 103 -20.76 2.42 3.64
N LEU A 104 -20.39 2.21 4.91
CA LEU A 104 -19.03 2.40 5.39
C LEU A 104 -18.07 1.37 4.79
N LEU A 105 -18.51 0.11 4.71
CA LEU A 105 -17.75 -0.95 4.03
C LEU A 105 -17.53 -0.63 2.55
N HIS A 106 -18.53 -0.04 1.88
CA HIS A 106 -18.41 0.40 0.49
C HIS A 106 -17.36 1.53 0.33
N SER A 107 -17.23 2.40 1.34
CA SER A 107 -16.25 3.49 1.34
C SER A 107 -14.79 2.99 1.37
N LEU A 108 -14.53 1.76 1.82
CA LEU A 108 -13.20 1.14 1.77
C LEU A 108 -12.66 0.99 0.34
N LYS A 109 -13.52 1.05 -0.69
CA LYS A 109 -13.08 1.05 -2.10
C LYS A 109 -12.13 2.21 -2.41
N PHE A 110 -12.24 3.33 -1.72
CA PHE A 110 -11.38 4.50 -1.93
C PHE A 110 -9.96 4.29 -1.42
N TYR A 111 -9.78 3.35 -0.49
CA TYR A 111 -8.50 2.99 0.14
C TYR A 111 -7.88 1.74 -0.46
N ARG A 112 -8.57 1.02 -1.35
CA ARG A 112 -8.08 -0.20 -1.98
C ARG A 112 -7.67 0.06 -3.43
N ARG A 113 -6.50 -0.43 -3.82
CA ARG A 113 -6.05 -0.48 -5.22
C ARG A 113 -5.72 -1.91 -5.60
N GLY A 114 -6.64 -2.53 -6.34
CA GLY A 114 -6.50 -3.87 -6.88
C GLY A 114 -5.99 -3.88 -8.32
N ALA A 115 -5.91 -5.08 -8.91
CA ALA A 115 -5.43 -5.29 -10.28
C ALA A 115 -6.19 -4.46 -11.33
N ASN A 116 -7.50 -4.23 -11.17
CA ASN A 116 -8.31 -3.42 -12.10
C ASN A 116 -7.84 -1.96 -12.21
N TYR A 117 -7.25 -1.41 -11.13
CA TYR A 117 -6.70 -0.07 -11.14
C TYR A 117 -5.25 -0.10 -11.60
N LEU A 118 -4.41 -0.92 -10.93
CA LEU A 118 -2.97 -0.93 -11.13
C LEU A 118 -2.56 -1.49 -12.49
N GLY A 119 -3.31 -2.43 -13.05
CA GLY A 119 -3.03 -3.05 -14.34
C GLY A 119 -3.14 -2.09 -15.54
N LYS A 120 -3.59 -0.85 -15.34
CA LYS A 120 -3.61 0.21 -16.36
C LYS A 120 -2.23 0.83 -16.59
N TYR A 121 -1.28 0.61 -15.68
CA TYR A 121 0.04 1.23 -15.71
C TYR A 121 1.12 0.17 -15.94
N ASN A 122 2.11 0.51 -16.76
CA ASN A 122 3.22 -0.37 -17.13
C ASN A 122 4.49 -0.10 -16.33
N GLU A 123 4.48 0.96 -15.53
CA GLU A 123 5.61 1.40 -14.71
C GLU A 123 5.13 2.05 -13.42
N PHE A 124 5.92 1.87 -12.38
CA PHE A 124 5.75 2.47 -11.07
C PHE A 124 7.13 2.89 -10.54
N GLU A 125 7.17 4.02 -9.85
CA GLU A 125 8.32 4.41 -9.04
C GLU A 125 7.91 4.36 -7.57
N ILE A 126 8.75 3.74 -6.76
CA ILE A 126 8.51 3.49 -5.35
C ILE A 126 9.59 4.20 -4.56
N PHE A 127 9.18 4.91 -3.52
CA PHE A 127 10.09 5.44 -2.52
C PHE A 127 9.72 4.88 -1.15
N LYS A 128 10.69 4.29 -0.45
CA LYS A 128 10.51 3.79 0.92
C LYS A 128 11.72 4.15 1.78
N LEU A 129 11.48 4.26 3.09
CA LEU A 129 12.59 4.42 4.02
C LEU A 129 13.36 3.10 4.09
N ALA A 130 14.69 3.18 4.08
CA ALA A 130 15.52 2.00 4.26
C ALA A 130 15.29 1.51 5.69
N ASN A 131 15.07 0.21 5.85
CA ASN A 131 14.95 -0.37 7.19
C ASN A 131 16.24 -0.02 7.94
N ALA A 132 16.12 0.77 9.00
CA ALA A 132 17.16 0.80 10.01
C ALA A 132 17.28 -0.65 10.47
N VAL A 133 18.44 -1.27 10.28
CA VAL A 133 18.79 -2.44 11.08
C VAL A 133 18.66 -1.92 12.50
N LEU A 134 17.61 -2.33 13.20
CA LEU A 134 17.51 -2.11 14.64
C LEU A 134 18.67 -2.94 15.22
N SER A 135 19.82 -2.28 15.37
CA SER A 135 21.02 -2.78 16.03
C SER A 135 20.77 -2.92 17.52
#